data_AF-A0A7D8YJV1-F1
#
_entry.id   AF-A0A7D8YJV1-F1
#
_cell.length_a   1.000
_cell.length_b   1.000
_cell.length_c   1.000
_cell.angle_alpha   90.00
_cell.angle_beta   90.00
_cell.angle_gamma   90.00
#
_symmetry.space_group_name_H-M   'P 1'
#
loop_
_entity.id
_entity.type
_entity.pdbx_description
1 polymer ?
#
loop_
_entity_poly.entity_id
_entity_poly.type
_entity_poly.pdbx_seq_one_letter_code
_entity_poly.pdbx_strand_id
1 'polypeptide(L)'
;MFLEYRVMVLKRARAFTLVELVIVVVILGIIAAIAIPRMSRGARGAVDSKLKADLAVLRAAINMFAAEHNGNYPSATDFVDQMTLYSDLGGDTNATRTAPFIYGPYLEAIPVLQIGEEAGSNGVGTAAGAGIAWIYNATSGRISANTGTLTDDAGVLYSDY
;
A
#
# COMPACT_ATOMS: atom_id res chain seq x y z
N MET A 1 86.01 14.49 -22.53
CA MET A 1 84.55 14.53 -22.76
C MET A 1 83.99 13.18 -22.32
N PHE A 2 83.55 13.08 -21.07
CA PHE A 2 83.00 11.86 -20.46
C PHE A 2 81.51 11.74 -20.82
N LEU A 3 81.10 10.65 -21.46
CA LEU A 3 79.69 10.34 -21.68
C LEU A 3 79.22 9.37 -20.59
N GLU A 4 78.33 9.83 -19.72
CA GLU A 4 77.65 9.00 -18.73
C GLU A 4 76.62 8.09 -19.42
N TYR A 5 76.85 6.77 -19.37
CA TYR A 5 75.86 5.79 -19.83
C TYR A 5 74.78 5.65 -18.75
N ARG A 6 73.61 6.26 -18.97
CA ARG A 6 72.45 6.10 -18.07
C ARG A 6 71.85 4.71 -18.28
N VAL A 7 71.94 3.86 -17.27
CA VAL A 7 71.26 2.56 -17.22
C VAL A 7 69.74 2.79 -17.08
N MET A 8 68.98 2.44 -18.12
CA MET A 8 67.51 2.44 -18.08
C MET A 8 67.03 1.15 -17.38
N VAL A 9 66.53 1.30 -16.14
CA VAL A 9 65.85 0.21 -15.42
C VAL A 9 64.46 0.02 -16.02
N LEU A 10 64.30 -1.02 -16.85
CA LEU A 10 62.99 -1.42 -17.38
C LEU A 10 62.13 -1.97 -16.22
N LYS A 11 61.12 -1.20 -15.79
CA LYS A 11 60.09 -1.68 -14.86
C LYS A 11 59.34 -2.85 -15.52
N ARG A 12 59.44 -4.04 -14.92
CA ARG A 12 58.71 -5.23 -15.39
C ARG A 12 57.21 -5.01 -15.18
N ALA A 13 56.46 -4.88 -16.27
CA ALA A 13 55.00 -4.89 -16.23
C ALA A 13 54.54 -6.28 -15.76
N ARG A 14 53.72 -6.35 -14.70
CA ARG A 14 53.10 -7.60 -14.28
C ARG A 14 51.98 -7.93 -15.26
N ALA A 15 52.14 -8.98 -16.04
CA ALA A 15 51.07 -9.53 -16.85
C ALA A 15 50.16 -10.38 -15.97
N PHE A 16 48.84 -10.18 -16.08
CA PHE A 16 47.84 -11.02 -15.43
C PHE A 16 47.91 -12.45 -15.96
N THR A 17 47.70 -13.44 -15.09
CA THR A 17 47.67 -14.85 -15.50
C THR A 17 46.30 -15.22 -16.05
N LEU A 18 46.24 -16.16 -17.00
CA LEU A 18 44.97 -16.68 -17.52
C LEU A 18 44.12 -17.31 -16.41
N VAL A 19 44.77 -17.96 -15.44
CA VAL A 19 44.11 -18.59 -14.29
C VAL A 19 43.38 -17.56 -13.42
N GLU A 20 43.98 -16.39 -13.24
CA GLU A 20 43.43 -15.29 -12.46
C GLU A 20 42.18 -14.69 -13.10
N LEU A 21 42.11 -14.65 -14.43
CA LEU A 21 40.88 -14.26 -15.14
C LEU A 21 39.79 -15.34 -15.02
N VAL A 22 40.18 -16.61 -15.16
CA VAL A 22 39.24 -17.75 -15.12
C VAL A 22 38.54 -17.86 -13.78
N ILE A 23 39.26 -17.72 -12.66
CA ILE A 23 38.64 -17.78 -11.33
C ILE A 23 37.66 -16.62 -11.09
N VAL A 24 37.96 -15.42 -11.61
CA VAL A 24 37.08 -14.25 -11.47
C VAL A 24 35.75 -14.46 -12.18
N VAL A 25 35.77 -14.94 -13.43
CA VAL A 25 34.51 -15.17 -14.18
C VAL A 25 33.70 -16.34 -13.60
N VAL A 26 34.36 -17.34 -13.02
CA VAL A 26 33.68 -18.43 -12.30
C VAL A 26 32.96 -17.91 -11.06
N ILE A 27 33.63 -17.09 -10.24
CA ILE A 27 33.01 -16.49 -9.05
C ILE A 27 31.84 -15.57 -9.44
N LEU A 28 32.02 -14.73 -10.47
CA LEU A 28 30.94 -13.88 -10.99
C LEU A 28 29.75 -14.71 -11.51
N GLY A 29 30.00 -15.85 -12.15
CA GLY A 29 28.95 -16.77 -12.59
C GLY A 29 28.17 -17.40 -11.43
N ILE A 30 28.85 -17.78 -10.35
CA ILE A 30 28.21 -18.32 -9.14
C ILE A 30 27.36 -17.25 -8.45
N ILE A 31 27.91 -16.03 -8.29
CA ILE A 31 27.18 -14.92 -7.66
C ILE A 31 25.95 -14.55 -8.49
N ALA A 32 26.07 -14.48 -9.82
CA ALA A 32 24.94 -14.18 -10.70
C ALA A 32 23.83 -15.24 -10.62
N ALA A 33 24.18 -16.52 -10.43
CA ALA A 33 23.21 -17.61 -10.30
C ALA A 33 22.48 -17.61 -8.94
N ILE A 34 23.15 -17.21 -7.85
CA ILE A 34 22.58 -17.18 -6.49
C ILE A 34 21.88 -15.84 -6.20
N ALA A 35 22.12 -14.80 -6.99
CA ALA A 35 21.48 -13.51 -6.90
C ALA A 35 19.99 -13.57 -7.30
N ILE A 36 19.19 -14.27 -6.50
CA ILE A 36 17.73 -14.23 -6.53
C ILE A 36 17.28 -13.27 -5.42
N PRO A 37 16.80 -12.06 -5.75
CA PRO A 37 16.28 -11.15 -4.75
C PRO A 37 14.99 -11.72 -4.13
N ARG A 38 15.01 -12.06 -2.84
CA ARG A 38 13.82 -12.48 -2.06
C ARG A 38 12.86 -11.31 -1.75
N MET A 39 12.72 -10.34 -2.66
CA MET A 39 11.98 -9.09 -2.43
C MET A 39 10.47 -9.21 -2.67
N SER A 40 9.99 -10.29 -3.30
CA SER A 40 8.59 -10.41 -3.72
C SER A 40 7.60 -10.82 -2.62
N ARG A 41 8.01 -11.66 -1.65
CA ARG A 41 7.07 -12.15 -0.59
C ARG A 41 6.82 -11.14 0.52
N GLY A 42 7.83 -10.36 0.90
CA GLY A 42 7.68 -9.34 1.96
C GLY A 42 6.73 -8.21 1.54
N ALA A 43 6.72 -7.85 0.25
CA ALA A 43 5.84 -6.81 -0.27
C ALA A 43 4.36 -7.23 -0.24
N ARG A 44 4.04 -8.50 -0.54
CA ARG A 44 2.64 -9.00 -0.51
C ARG A 44 2.04 -9.03 0.89
N GLY A 45 2.76 -9.58 1.88
CA GLY A 45 2.28 -9.61 3.26
C GLY A 45 2.06 -8.21 3.88
N ALA A 46 2.84 -7.22 3.44
CA ALA A 46 2.63 -5.83 3.83
C ALA A 46 1.32 -5.25 3.26
N VAL A 47 0.98 -5.59 2.01
CA VAL A 47 -0.27 -5.18 1.37
C VAL A 47 -1.48 -5.80 2.08
N ASP A 48 -1.43 -7.09 2.40
CA ASP A 48 -2.52 -7.79 3.10
C ASP A 48 -2.75 -7.19 4.50
N SER A 49 -1.67 -6.94 5.23
CA SER A 49 -1.72 -6.35 6.56
C SER A 49 -2.28 -4.93 6.52
N LYS A 50 -1.89 -4.15 5.51
CA LYS A 50 -2.43 -2.81 5.29
C LYS A 50 -3.92 -2.85 4.95
N LEU A 51 -4.36 -3.76 4.08
CA LEU A 51 -5.77 -3.90 3.73
C LEU A 51 -6.65 -4.19 4.95
N LYS A 52 -6.21 -5.12 5.82
CA LYS A 52 -6.91 -5.44 7.07
C LYS A 52 -6.96 -4.25 8.01
N ALA A 53 -5.87 -3.49 8.12
CA ALA A 53 -5.81 -2.29 8.93
C ALA A 53 -6.76 -1.19 8.41
N ASP A 54 -6.76 -0.94 7.10
CA ASP A 54 -7.64 0.05 6.47
C ASP A 54 -9.13 -0.33 6.66
N LEU A 55 -9.49 -1.61 6.49
CA LEU A 55 -10.84 -2.10 6.79
C LEU A 55 -11.21 -1.94 8.26
N ALA A 56 -10.29 -2.21 9.19
CA ALA A 56 -10.54 -2.03 10.62
C ALA A 56 -10.80 -0.56 10.97
N VAL A 57 -10.02 0.37 10.39
CA VAL A 57 -10.20 1.82 10.56
C VAL A 57 -11.56 2.26 10.01
N LEU A 58 -11.92 1.84 8.79
CA LEU A 58 -13.20 2.16 8.18
C LEU A 58 -14.39 1.64 9.01
N ARG A 59 -14.33 0.38 9.47
CA ARG A 59 -15.37 -0.23 10.30
C ARG A 59 -15.51 0.48 11.65
N ALA A 60 -14.40 0.83 12.28
CA ALA A 60 -14.41 1.58 13.53
C ALA A 60 -15.08 2.95 13.35
N ALA A 61 -14.78 3.67 12.27
CA ALA A 61 -15.40 4.96 11.95
C ALA A 61 -16.91 4.82 11.69
N ILE A 62 -17.33 3.83 10.91
CA ILE A 62 -18.76 3.55 10.63
C ILE A 62 -19.51 3.26 11.95
N ASN A 63 -18.92 2.45 12.83
CA ASN A 63 -19.52 2.11 14.11
C ASN A 63 -19.58 3.32 15.06
N MET A 64 -18.57 4.18 15.05
CA MET A 64 -18.57 5.41 15.84
C MET A 64 -19.66 6.36 15.37
N PHE A 65 -19.79 6.56 14.05
CA PHE A 65 -20.87 7.34 13.47
C PHE A 65 -22.24 6.81 13.93
N ALA A 66 -22.46 5.50 13.78
CA ALA A 66 -23.73 4.90 14.18
C ALA A 66 -24.02 5.05 15.68
N ALA A 67 -22.99 4.95 16.53
CA ALA A 67 -23.15 5.16 17.97
C ALA A 67 -23.61 6.60 18.32
N GLU A 68 -23.16 7.60 17.56
CA GLU A 68 -23.51 9.01 17.76
C GLU A 68 -24.84 9.40 17.06
N HIS A 69 -25.26 8.66 16.05
CA HIS A 69 -26.44 8.96 15.21
C HIS A 69 -27.62 8.01 15.46
N ASN A 70 -27.89 7.68 16.73
CA ASN A 70 -29.02 6.84 17.15
C ASN A 70 -29.05 5.44 16.49
N GLY A 71 -27.88 4.88 16.20
CA GLY A 71 -27.74 3.58 15.53
C GLY A 71 -27.88 3.63 14.01
N ASN A 72 -28.08 4.82 13.41
CA ASN A 72 -28.13 4.96 11.96
C ASN A 72 -26.72 4.94 11.39
N TYR A 73 -26.49 4.04 10.43
CA TYR A 73 -25.25 4.02 9.69
C TYR A 73 -25.16 5.20 8.72
N PRO A 74 -23.93 5.55 8.28
CA PRO A 74 -23.75 6.54 7.21
C PRO A 74 -24.60 6.26 5.97
N SER A 75 -25.10 7.34 5.39
CA SER A 75 -25.77 7.34 4.09
C SER A 75 -24.77 6.89 3.01
N ALA A 76 -25.22 6.09 2.05
CA ALA A 76 -24.36 5.70 0.93
C ALA A 76 -23.98 6.90 0.04
N THR A 77 -24.85 7.91 -0.04
CA THR A 77 -24.66 9.10 -0.87
C THR A 77 -23.67 10.06 -0.22
N ASP A 78 -23.76 10.22 1.10
CA ASP A 78 -23.01 11.22 1.87
C ASP A 78 -21.87 10.57 2.67
N PHE A 79 -21.56 9.29 2.41
CA PHE A 79 -20.62 8.49 3.20
C PHE A 79 -19.31 9.23 3.42
N VAL A 80 -18.72 9.77 2.35
CA VAL A 80 -17.40 10.42 2.41
C VAL A 80 -17.48 11.67 3.30
N ASP A 81 -18.49 12.51 3.12
CA ASP A 81 -18.66 13.73 3.89
C ASP A 81 -18.97 13.41 5.35
N GLN A 82 -19.82 12.42 5.62
CA GLN A 82 -20.18 11.98 6.97
C GLN A 82 -19.00 11.37 7.71
N MET A 83 -18.03 10.79 7.01
CA MET A 83 -16.79 10.31 7.62
C MET A 83 -15.74 11.40 7.82
N THR A 84 -15.67 12.39 6.93
CA THR A 84 -14.54 13.34 6.88
C THR A 84 -14.86 14.75 7.36
N LEU A 85 -16.14 15.08 7.56
CA LEU A 85 -16.61 16.38 8.05
C LEU A 85 -17.34 16.24 9.39
N TYR A 86 -17.72 17.38 9.98
CA TYR A 86 -18.58 17.39 11.16
C TYR A 86 -20.01 17.12 10.77
N SER A 87 -20.76 16.40 11.60
CA SER A 87 -22.17 16.07 11.39
C SER A 87 -23.07 16.55 12.53
N ASP A 88 -24.33 16.79 12.20
CA ASP A 88 -25.41 16.97 13.17
C ASP A 88 -26.10 15.63 13.49
N LEU A 89 -27.10 15.64 14.38
CA LEU A 89 -27.78 14.39 14.76
C LEU A 89 -28.51 13.70 13.59
N GLY A 90 -28.88 14.44 12.54
CA GLY A 90 -29.52 13.91 11.34
C GLY A 90 -28.53 13.34 10.32
N GLY A 91 -27.23 13.58 10.50
CA GLY A 91 -26.17 13.19 9.57
C GLY A 91 -25.92 14.23 8.47
N ASP A 92 -26.50 15.43 8.55
CA ASP A 92 -26.14 16.53 7.68
C ASP A 92 -24.72 17.01 8.03
N THR A 93 -23.93 17.42 7.02
CA THR A 93 -22.49 17.66 7.20
C THR A 93 -22.10 19.12 7.08
N ASN A 94 -21.01 19.49 7.77
CA ASN A 94 -20.42 20.81 7.72
C ASN A 94 -18.90 20.73 7.88
N ALA A 95 -18.17 21.47 7.05
CA ALA A 95 -16.71 21.53 7.12
C ALA A 95 -16.18 22.15 8.42
N THR A 96 -16.98 22.97 9.10
CA THR A 96 -16.58 23.63 10.35
C THR A 96 -17.46 23.17 11.50
N ARG A 97 -16.83 22.88 12.65
CA ARG A 97 -17.54 22.57 13.88
C ARG A 97 -18.35 23.78 14.35
N THR A 98 -19.64 23.58 14.57
CA THR A 98 -20.54 24.61 15.10
C THR A 98 -21.52 23.98 16.08
N ALA A 99 -22.43 24.76 16.68
CA ALA A 99 -23.38 24.25 17.67
C ALA A 99 -24.27 23.10 17.17
N PRO A 100 -24.81 23.11 15.93
CA PRO A 100 -25.54 21.94 15.41
C PRO A 100 -24.62 20.80 14.91
N PHE A 101 -23.42 21.11 14.42
CA PHE A 101 -22.49 20.13 13.84
C PHE A 101 -21.36 19.80 14.83
N ILE A 102 -21.63 18.90 15.76
CA ILE A 102 -20.73 18.57 16.89
C ILE A 102 -20.09 17.19 16.81
N TYR A 103 -20.62 16.31 15.96
CA TYR A 103 -20.18 14.93 15.79
C TYR A 103 -19.09 14.82 14.72
N GLY A 104 -18.22 13.83 14.82
CA GLY A 104 -17.10 13.63 13.89
C GLY A 104 -16.05 14.76 13.90
N PRO A 105 -15.21 14.85 12.86
CA PRO A 105 -15.05 13.85 11.80
C PRO A 105 -14.50 12.53 12.34
N TYR A 106 -14.79 11.44 11.65
CA TYR A 106 -14.39 10.09 12.08
C TYR A 106 -13.13 9.59 11.37
N LEU A 107 -12.83 10.16 10.21
CA LEU A 107 -11.65 9.89 9.39
C LEU A 107 -11.05 11.20 8.89
N GLU A 108 -9.72 11.27 8.79
CA GLU A 108 -9.05 12.40 8.12
C GLU A 108 -9.17 12.31 6.60
N ALA A 109 -9.17 11.09 6.06
CA ALA A 109 -9.40 10.80 4.65
C ALA A 109 -9.81 9.33 4.47
N ILE A 110 -10.50 9.03 3.38
CA ILE A 110 -10.77 7.64 2.99
C ILE A 110 -9.46 6.98 2.55
N PRO A 111 -9.07 5.83 3.16
CA PRO A 111 -7.85 5.12 2.76
C PRO A 111 -7.86 4.72 1.29
N VAL A 112 -6.69 4.79 0.65
CA VAL A 112 -6.47 4.32 -0.72
C VAL A 112 -6.26 2.80 -0.74
N LEU A 113 -7.01 2.10 -1.58
CA LEU A 113 -6.85 0.67 -1.81
C LEU A 113 -5.49 0.40 -2.48
N GLN A 114 -4.76 -0.61 -2.02
CA GLN A 114 -3.39 -0.88 -2.50
C GLN A 114 -3.29 -2.09 -3.44
N ILE A 115 -4.42 -2.76 -3.71
CA ILE A 115 -4.45 -4.04 -4.42
C ILE A 115 -5.68 -4.14 -5.30
N GLY A 116 -5.55 -4.88 -6.40
CA GLY A 116 -6.63 -5.08 -7.37
C GLY A 116 -6.66 -4.06 -8.49
N GLU A 117 -7.69 -4.19 -9.32
CA GLU A 117 -7.94 -3.30 -10.47
C GLU A 117 -8.13 -1.85 -10.01
N GLU A 118 -8.68 -1.67 -8.81
CA GLU A 118 -8.93 -0.37 -8.18
C GLU A 118 -7.80 0.10 -7.25
N ALA A 119 -6.60 -0.48 -7.39
CA ALA A 119 -5.44 -0.02 -6.63
C ALA A 119 -5.10 1.44 -6.96
N GLY A 120 -4.91 2.26 -5.92
CA GLY A 120 -4.72 3.70 -6.02
C GLY A 120 -6.01 4.52 -5.92
N SER A 121 -7.18 3.87 -6.03
CA SER A 121 -8.47 4.51 -5.83
C SER A 121 -8.83 4.59 -4.34
N ASN A 122 -9.71 5.52 -3.98
CA ASN A 122 -10.32 5.63 -2.64
C ASN A 122 -11.85 5.84 -2.68
N GLY A 123 -12.48 5.72 -3.85
CA GLY A 123 -13.92 5.90 -3.98
C GLY A 123 -14.70 4.87 -3.17
N VAL A 124 -15.82 5.31 -2.63
CA VAL A 124 -16.76 4.45 -1.90
C VAL A 124 -18.05 4.38 -2.70
N GLY A 125 -18.57 3.17 -2.93
CA GLY A 125 -19.79 2.96 -3.70
C GLY A 125 -20.60 1.79 -3.17
N THR A 126 -21.85 1.66 -3.62
CA THR A 126 -22.74 0.56 -3.21
C THR A 126 -22.54 -0.71 -4.04
N ALA A 127 -21.75 -0.63 -5.11
CA ALA A 127 -21.42 -1.74 -6.00
C ALA A 127 -20.01 -1.54 -6.58
N ALA A 128 -19.44 -2.62 -7.12
CA ALA A 128 -18.17 -2.58 -7.82
C ALA A 128 -18.27 -1.70 -9.08
N GLY A 129 -17.24 -0.89 -9.32
CA GLY A 129 -17.13 -0.03 -10.49
C GLY A 129 -15.80 0.71 -10.53
N ALA A 130 -15.47 1.30 -11.68
CA ALA A 130 -14.23 2.04 -11.88
C ALA A 130 -14.10 3.20 -10.88
N GLY A 131 -12.97 3.29 -10.20
CA GLY A 131 -12.68 4.29 -9.16
C GLY A 131 -13.25 3.93 -7.78
N ILE A 132 -14.02 2.85 -7.65
CA ILE A 132 -14.60 2.42 -6.37
C ILE A 132 -13.65 1.44 -5.70
N ALA A 133 -12.92 1.91 -4.69
CA ALA A 133 -12.06 1.09 -3.85
C ALA A 133 -12.84 0.28 -2.80
N TRP A 134 -13.92 0.86 -2.26
CA TRP A 134 -14.65 0.29 -1.13
C TRP A 134 -16.12 0.14 -1.45
N ILE A 135 -16.65 -1.08 -1.25
CA ILE A 135 -18.06 -1.39 -1.42
C ILE A 135 -18.73 -1.31 -0.06
N TYR A 136 -19.69 -0.40 0.07
CA TYR A 136 -20.39 -0.10 1.30
C TYR A 136 -21.88 -0.41 1.23
N ASN A 137 -22.42 -1.00 2.29
CA ASN A 137 -23.84 -1.29 2.45
C ASN A 137 -24.42 -0.51 3.64
N ALA A 138 -25.17 0.57 3.34
CA ALA A 138 -25.74 1.45 4.37
C ALA A 138 -26.79 0.78 5.28
N THR A 139 -27.44 -0.30 4.83
CA THR A 139 -28.43 -1.01 5.65
C THR A 139 -27.79 -1.86 6.74
N SER A 140 -26.63 -2.44 6.45
CA SER A 140 -25.92 -3.34 7.38
C SER A 140 -24.67 -2.73 8.01
N GLY A 141 -24.24 -1.56 7.54
CA GLY A 141 -22.96 -0.96 7.92
C GLY A 141 -21.72 -1.71 7.40
N ARG A 142 -21.91 -2.77 6.59
CA ARG A 142 -20.79 -3.59 6.09
C ARG A 142 -20.00 -2.81 5.03
N ILE A 143 -18.67 -2.83 5.17
CA ILE A 143 -17.73 -2.34 4.17
C ILE A 143 -16.73 -3.44 3.80
N SER A 144 -16.46 -3.58 2.50
CA SER A 144 -15.52 -4.55 1.94
C SER A 144 -14.69 -3.93 0.81
N ALA A 145 -13.52 -4.50 0.54
CA ALA A 145 -12.65 -4.05 -0.54
C ALA A 145 -13.17 -4.49 -1.92
N ASN A 146 -13.07 -3.61 -2.92
CA ASN A 146 -13.38 -3.93 -4.32
C ASN A 146 -12.18 -4.56 -5.01
N THR A 147 -11.96 -5.85 -4.76
CA THR A 147 -10.80 -6.59 -5.28
C THR A 147 -11.20 -7.72 -6.23
N GLY A 148 -12.46 -7.77 -6.66
CA GLY A 148 -12.99 -8.88 -7.46
C GLY A 148 -12.74 -10.23 -6.79
N THR A 149 -12.10 -11.16 -7.51
CA THR A 149 -11.81 -12.52 -7.05
C THR A 149 -10.41 -12.68 -6.46
N LEU A 150 -9.72 -11.58 -6.12
CA LEU A 150 -8.38 -11.67 -5.56
C LEU A 150 -8.41 -12.25 -4.15
N THR A 151 -7.44 -13.13 -3.90
CA THR A 151 -7.27 -13.82 -2.63
C THR A 151 -5.89 -13.58 -2.05
N ASP A 152 -5.78 -13.76 -0.74
CA ASP A 152 -4.50 -13.82 -0.06
C ASP A 152 -3.76 -15.15 -0.29
N ASP A 153 -2.57 -15.27 0.30
CA ASP A 153 -1.73 -16.47 0.24
C ASP A 153 -2.43 -17.72 0.87
N ALA A 154 -3.49 -17.53 1.66
CA ALA A 154 -4.31 -18.61 2.24
C ALA A 154 -5.55 -18.95 1.39
N GLY A 155 -5.78 -18.25 0.28
CA GLY A 155 -6.93 -18.44 -0.61
C GLY A 155 -8.22 -17.76 -0.12
N VAL A 156 -8.14 -16.88 0.88
CA VAL A 156 -9.29 -16.11 1.37
C VAL A 156 -9.50 -14.89 0.48
N LEU A 157 -10.72 -14.66 0.02
CA LEU A 157 -11.07 -13.48 -0.76
C LEU A 157 -10.87 -12.21 0.08
N TYR A 158 -10.22 -11.21 -0.50
CA TYR A 158 -10.04 -9.91 0.15
C TYR A 158 -11.36 -9.17 0.42
N SER A 159 -12.43 -9.50 -0.31
CA SER A 159 -13.78 -9.00 -0.05
C SER A 159 -14.41 -9.55 1.24
N ASP A 160 -13.85 -10.65 1.78
CA ASP A 160 -14.36 -11.39 2.94
C ASP A 160 -13.58 -11.10 4.23
N TYR A 161 -12.52 -10.29 4.12
CA TYR A 161 -11.79 -9.75 5.27
C TYR A 161 -12.68 -8.93 6.20
#